data_AF-A0A2S9FDZ4-F1
#
_entry.id   AF-A0A2S9FDZ4-F1
#
_cell.length_a   1.000
_cell.length_b   1.000
_cell.length_c   1.000
_cell.angle_alpha   90.00
_cell.angle_beta   90.00
_cell.angle_gamma   90.00
#
_symmetry.space_group_name_H-M   'P 1'
#
loop_
_entity.id
_entity.type
_entity.pdbx_description
1 polymer ?
#
loop_
_entity_poly.entity_id
_entity_poly.type
_entity_poly.pdbx_seq_one_letter_code
_entity_poly.pdbx_strand_id
1 'polypeptide(L)' 'MSRTAVIGAGPCGLAQLHAFEQARLDGVDVGEVVCFEKQSDWGGLWNYTWR' A
#
# COMPACT_ATOMS: atom_id res chain seq x y z
N MET A 1 -6.74 0.16 18.96
CA MET A 1 -6.32 -0.29 17.62
C MET A 1 -5.81 0.90 16.84
N SER A 2 -4.63 0.78 16.24
CA SER A 2 -4.06 1.77 15.33
C SER A 2 -4.69 1.68 13.94
N ARG A 3 -4.79 2.82 13.26
CA ARG A 3 -5.19 2.92 11.85
C ARG A 3 -4.12 3.69 11.08
N THR A 4 -3.58 3.08 10.04
CA THR A 4 -2.52 3.66 9.21
C THR A 4 -3.03 3.95 7.81
N ALA A 5 -2.80 5.17 7.31
CA ALA A 5 -3.09 5.55 5.94
C ALA A 5 -1.82 5.51 5.09
N VAL A 6 -1.86 4.79 3.97
CA VAL A 6 -0.81 4.79 2.93
C VAL A 6 -1.29 5.65 1.76
N ILE A 7 -0.55 6.70 1.42
CA ILE A 7 -0.92 7.62 0.33
C ILE A 7 -0.07 7.32 -0.90
N GLY A 8 -0.70 6.76 -1.93
CA GLY A 8 -0.10 6.30 -3.18
C GLY A 8 0.16 4.79 -3.20
N ALA A 9 -0.22 4.13 -4.29
CA ALA A 9 0.01 2.72 -4.58
C ALA A 9 1.09 2.52 -5.67
N GLY A 10 2.11 3.39 -5.69
CA GLY A 10 3.36 3.16 -6.41
C GLY A 10 4.27 2.14 -5.69
N PRO A 11 5.51 1.92 -6.17
CA PRO A 11 6.41 0.91 -5.60
C PRO A 11 6.60 1.04 -4.08
N CYS A 12 6.75 2.26 -3.56
CA CYS A 12 6.91 2.48 -2.11
C CYS A 12 5.66 2.11 -1.32
N GLY A 13 4.47 2.49 -1.80
CA GLY A 13 3.20 2.16 -1.14
C GLY A 13 2.94 0.66 -1.15
N LEU A 14 3.17 0.00 -2.29
CA LEU A 14 3.04 -1.46 -2.40
C LEU A 14 4.06 -2.19 -1.52
N ALA A 15 5.31 -1.73 -1.45
CA ALA A 15 6.31 -2.30 -0.56
C ALA A 15 5.92 -2.15 0.92
N GLN A 16 5.33 -1.00 1.30
CA GLN A 16 4.83 -0.79 2.66
C GLN A 16 3.65 -1.71 3.00
N LEU A 17 2.71 -1.91 2.08
CA LEU A 17 1.61 -2.87 2.24
C LEU A 17 2.14 -4.30 2.35
N HIS A 18 3.12 -4.67 1.52
CA HIS A 18 3.76 -5.97 1.60
C HIS A 18 4.46 -6.19 2.95
N ALA A 19 5.16 -5.17 3.48
CA ALA A 19 5.78 -5.25 4.81
C ALA A 19 4.75 -5.45 5.94
N PHE A 20 3.59 -4.79 5.87
CA PHE A 20 2.50 -5.05 6.81
C PHE A 20 1.97 -6.47 6.69
N GLU A 21 1.82 -7.01 5.48
CA GLU A 21 1.37 -8.38 5.29
C GLU A 21 2.39 -9.40 5.80
N GLN A 22 3.70 -9.19 5.60
CA GLN A 22 4.74 -10.05 6.19
C GLN A 22 4.66 -10.05 7.73
N ALA A 23 4.55 -8.87 8.35
CA ALA A 23 4.39 -8.77 9.80
C ALA A 23 3.11 -9.48 10.29
N ARG A 24 2.00 -9.39 9.53
CA ARG A 24 0.75 -10.10 9.83
C ARG A 24 0.91 -11.62 9.76
N LEU A 25 1.65 -12.13 8.76
CA LEU A 25 1.98 -13.56 8.64
C LEU A 25 2.86 -14.05 9.79
N ASP A 26 3.74 -13.19 10.32
CA ASP A 26 4.56 -13.44 11.51
C ASP A 26 3.77 -13.30 12.83
N GLY A 27 2.46 -13.02 12.77
CA GLY A 27 1.56 -12.95 13.93
C GLY A 27 1.54 -11.59 14.64
N VAL A 28 2.10 -10.54 14.05
CA VAL A 28 2.06 -9.17 14.60
C VAL A 28 0.70 -8.52 14.33
N ASP A 29 0.09 -7.91 15.36
CA ASP A 29 -1.08 -7.04 15.17
C ASP A 29 -0.68 -5.70 14.54
N VAL A 30 -0.93 -5.58 13.23
CA VAL A 30 -0.64 -4.39 12.44
C VAL A 30 -1.77 -3.34 12.47
N GLY A 31 -2.93 -3.67 13.05
CA GLY A 31 -4.12 -2.83 13.00
C GLY A 31 -4.75 -2.73 11.60
N GLU A 32 -5.52 -1.66 11.35
CA GLU A 32 -6.14 -1.41 10.04
C GLU A 32 -5.20 -0.58 9.16
N VAL A 33 -4.99 -1.03 7.91
CA VAL A 33 -4.21 -0.32 6.91
C VAL A 33 -5.11 0.02 5.72
N VAL A 34 -5.16 1.30 5.34
CA VAL A 34 -5.94 1.77 4.18
C VAL A 34 -5.00 2.47 3.20
N CYS A 35 -4.97 2.00 1.95
CA CYS A 35 -4.20 2.62 0.88
C CYS A 35 -5.11 3.44 -0.04
N PHE A 36 -4.69 4.67 -0.34
CA PHE A 36 -5.39 5.57 -1.26
C PHE A 36 -4.53 5.82 -2.49
N GLU A 37 -5.03 5.46 -3.67
CA GLU A 37 -4.42 5.76 -4.96
C GLU A 37 -5.40 6.59 -5.79
N LYS A 38 -4.89 7.66 -6.43
CA LYS A 38 -5.70 8.54 -7.28
C LYS A 38 -5.89 7.95 -8.69
N GLN A 39 -4.93 7.14 -9.13
CA GLN A 39 -5.00 6.43 -10.42
C GLN A 39 -6.02 5.29 -10.34
N SER A 40 -6.44 4.79 -11.50
CA SER A 40 -7.36 3.66 -11.60
C SER A 40 -6.69 2.30 -11.36
N ASP A 41 -5.36 2.26 -11.35
CA ASP A 41 -4.57 1.05 -11.06
C ASP A 41 -3.29 1.45 -10.31
N TRP A 42 -2.71 0.49 -9.59
CA TRP A 42 -1.45 0.66 -8.87
C TRP A 42 -0.24 0.70 -9.81
N GLY A 43 0.96 0.89 -9.25
CA GLY A 43 2.21 0.93 -10.00
C GLY A 43 2.81 2.33 -10.11
N GLY A 44 2.04 3.39 -9.82
CA GLY A 44 2.53 4.76 -9.74
C GLY A 44 3.17 5.22 -11.05
N LEU A 45 4.47 5.54 -11.05
CA LEU A 45 5.20 5.95 -12.26
C LEU A 45 5.29 4.84 -13.33
N TRP A 46 5.11 3.58 -12.93
CA TRP A 46 5.16 2.42 -13.83
C TRP A 46 3.82 2.12 -14.48
N ASN A 47 2.73 2.71 -13.96
CA ASN A 47 1.41 2.61 -14.57
C ASN A 47 1.32 3.60 -15.73
N TYR A 48 1.73 3.12 -16.91
CA TYR A 48 1.81 3.95 -18.11
C TYR A 48 0.43 4.46 -18.56
N THR A 49 0.38 5.75 -18.92
CA THR A 49 -0.76 6.40 -19.57
C THR A 49 -0.26 7.22 -20.74
N TRP A 50 -1.05 7.29 -21.81
CA TRP A 50 -0.80 8.19 -22.96
C TRP A 50 -1.33 9.61 -22.73
N ARG A 51 -2.16 9.80 -21.69
CA ARG A 51 -2.69 11.10 -21.25
C ARG A 51 -1.68 11.88 -20.43
#